data_AF-A0A6J6DJX1-F1
#
_entry.id   AF-A0A6J6DJX1-F1
#
_cell.length_a   1.000
_cell.length_b   1.000
_cell.length_c   1.000
_cell.angle_alpha   90.00
_cell.angle_beta   90.00
_cell.angle_gamma   90.00
#
_symmetry.space_group_name_H-M   'P 1'
#
loop_
_entity.id
_entity.type
_entity.pdbx_description
1 polymer ?
#
loop_
_entity_poly.entity_id
_entity_poly.type
_entity_poly.pdbx_seq_one_letter_code
_entity_poly.pdbx_strand_id
1 'polypeptide(L)' 'MLFEFRTANPGVEVFVEEQNILLDEALNAKYAEEIPVLLIDGNMHNYWRIDEERLMRALYAKSRSN' A
#
# COMPACT_ATOMS: atom_id res chain seq x y z
N MET A 1 -7.37 9.81 6.90
CA MET A 1 -6.57 8.61 6.56
C MET A 1 -5.32 8.98 5.75
N LEU A 2 -5.28 8.90 4.41
CA LEU A 2 -4.08 9.28 3.63
C LEU A 2 -3.91 10.80 3.47
N PHE A 3 -5.01 11.53 3.30
CA PHE A 3 -4.97 13.00 3.22
C PHE A 3 -4.36 13.59 4.49
N GLU A 4 -4.89 13.21 5.67
CA GLU A 4 -4.34 13.60 6.97
C GLU A 4 -2.85 13.24 7.12
N PHE A 5 -2.43 12.06 6.66
CA PHE A 5 -1.02 11.68 6.66
C PHE A 5 -0.16 12.65 5.85
N ARG A 6 -0.57 12.96 4.61
CA ARG A 6 0.17 13.87 3.73
C ARG A 6 0.23 15.28 4.31
N THR A 7 -0.86 15.75 4.90
CA THR A 7 -0.92 17.06 5.59
C THR A 7 0.03 17.10 6.79
N ALA A 8 0.08 16.03 7.59
CA ALA A 8 0.98 15.93 8.74
C ALA A 8 2.46 15.72 8.37
N ASN A 9 2.74 15.24 7.15
CA ASN A 9 4.08 14.92 6.66
C ASN A 9 4.33 15.56 5.27
N PRO A 10 4.40 16.90 5.17
CA PRO A 10 4.44 17.59 3.87
C PRO A 10 5.71 17.33 3.05
N GLY A 11 6.79 16.84 3.67
CA GLY A 11 8.03 16.44 2.98
C GLY A 11 8.05 14.99 2.51
N VAL A 12 6.98 14.23 2.75
CA VAL A 12 6.88 12.82 2.37
C VAL A 12 5.97 12.69 1.16
N GLU A 13 6.56 12.30 0.04
CA GLU A 13 5.79 11.97 -1.17
C GLU A 13 5.21 10.55 -1.03
N VAL A 14 3.93 10.42 -1.37
CA VAL A 14 3.25 9.12 -1.39
C VAL A 14 2.58 8.94 -2.75
N PHE A 15 3.06 7.98 -3.52
CA PHE A 15 2.45 7.57 -4.78
C PHE A 15 1.57 6.33 -4.55
N VAL A 16 0.42 6.31 -5.22
CA VAL A 16 -0.50 5.16 -5.18
C VAL A 16 -0.76 4.76 -6.63
N GLU A 17 -0.53 3.49 -6.91
CA GLU A 17 -0.79 2.88 -8.21
C GLU A 17 -1.76 1.72 -8.02
N GLU A 18 -2.82 1.70 -8.81
CA GLU A 18 -3.76 0.58 -8.85
C GLU A 18 -3.30 -0.40 -9.93
N GLN A 19 -3.19 -1.67 -9.56
CA GLN A 19 -2.79 -2.74 -10.47
C GLN A 19 -3.98 -3.69 -10.68
N ASN A 20 -4.29 -3.99 -11.94
CA ASN A 20 -5.40 -4.86 -12.30
C ASN A 20 -4.89 -6.24 -12.72
N ILE A 21 -5.11 -7.24 -11.86
CA ILE A 21 -4.68 -8.62 -12.10
C ILE A 21 -5.37 -9.29 -13.32
N LEU A 22 -6.45 -8.71 -13.84
CA LEU A 22 -7.12 -9.23 -15.04
C LEU A 22 -6.39 -8.82 -16.33
N LEU A 23 -5.48 -7.86 -16.23
CA LEU A 23 -4.68 -7.35 -17.35
C LEU A 23 -3.21 -7.77 -17.27
N ASP A 24 -2.81 -8.45 -16.19
CA ASP A 24 -1.44 -8.90 -15.95
C ASP A 24 -1.45 -10.35 -15.46
N GLU A 25 -0.99 -11.26 -16.32
CA GLU A 25 -0.95 -12.70 -16.04
C GLU A 25 -0.02 -13.06 -14.86
N ALA A 26 1.08 -12.32 -14.68
CA ALA A 26 2.01 -12.56 -13.59
C ALA A 26 1.41 -12.14 -12.24
N LEU A 27 0.68 -11.01 -12.21
CA LEU A 27 -0.06 -10.63 -11.02
C LEU A 27 -1.23 -11.57 -10.74
N ASN A 28 -1.93 -12.04 -11.77
CA ASN A 28 -3.01 -13.03 -11.63
C ASN A 28 -2.50 -14.31 -10.97
N ALA A 29 -1.46 -14.91 -11.55
CA ALA A 29 -0.86 -16.15 -11.05
C ALA A 29 -0.35 -16.01 -9.61
N LYS A 30 0.09 -14.81 -9.22
CA LYS A 30 0.65 -14.56 -7.90
C LYS A 30 -0.40 -14.25 -6.82
N TYR A 31 -1.43 -13.49 -7.15
CA TYR A 31 -2.29 -12.84 -6.14
C TYR A 31 -3.79 -13.16 -6.27
N ALA A 32 -4.23 -13.99 -7.20
CA ALA A 32 -5.66 -14.26 -7.45
C ALA A 32 -6.48 -14.60 -6.20
N GLU A 33 -5.90 -15.35 -5.25
CA GLU A 33 -6.59 -15.81 -4.02
C GLU A 33 -6.48 -14.80 -2.84
N GLU A 34 -5.69 -13.75 -2.99
CA GLU A 34 -5.32 -12.82 -1.92
C GLU A 34 -5.91 -11.41 -2.13
N ILE A 35 -6.52 -11.15 -3.28
CA ILE A 35 -7.04 -9.80 -3.58
C ILE A 35 -8.07 -9.31 -2.55
N PRO A 36 -8.09 -7.99 -2.23
CA PRO A 36 -7.12 -6.98 -2.63
C PRO A 36 -5.78 -7.14 -1.90
N VAL A 37 -4.66 -6.98 -2.63
CA VAL A 37 -3.31 -6.98 -2.07
C VAL A 37 -2.78 -5.54 -2.04
N LEU A 38 -2.25 -5.13 -0.88
CA LEU A 38 -1.58 -3.84 -0.71
C LEU A 38 -0.08 -4.06 -0.54
N LEU A 39 0.69 -3.44 -1.42
CA LEU A 39 2.15 -3.38 -1.35
C LEU A 39 2.58 -2.00 -0.84
N ILE A 40 3.69 -1.95 -0.09
CA ILE A 40 4.41 -0.71 0.21
C ILE A 40 5.85 -0.92 -0.27
N ASP A 41 6.33 -0.05 -1.15
CA ASP A 41 7.64 -0.15 -1.79
C ASP A 41 7.91 -1.55 -2.37
N GLY A 42 6.92 -2.12 -3.07
CA GLY A 42 6.98 -3.45 -3.68
C GLY A 42 6.88 -4.65 -2.71
N ASN A 43 6.81 -4.41 -1.40
CA ASN A 43 6.71 -5.46 -0.40
C ASN A 43 5.26 -5.64 0.06
N MET A 44 4.80 -6.89 0.16
CA MET A 44 3.44 -7.18 0.61
C MET A 44 3.22 -6.67 2.03
N HIS A 45 2.29 -5.74 2.16
CA HIS A 45 1.89 -5.20 3.45
C HIS A 45 0.66 -5.94 3.96
N ASN A 46 -0.42 -6.00 3.18
CA ASN A 46 -1.70 -6.58 3.62
C ASN A 46 -2.47 -7.23 2.46
N TYR A 47 -3.42 -8.10 2.76
CA TYR A 47 -4.31 -8.76 1.79
C TYR A 47 -5.71 -9.00 2.38
N TRP A 48 -6.72 -9.26 1.53
CA TRP A 48 -8.17 -9.38 1.85
C TRP A 48 -8.83 -8.14 2.46
N ARG A 49 -8.49 -7.77 3.70
CA ARG A 49 -9.03 -6.59 4.39
C ARG A 49 -7.92 -5.64 4.75
N ILE A 50 -7.94 -4.45 4.15
CA ILE A 50 -6.98 -3.40 4.45
C ILE A 50 -7.32 -2.77 5.80
N ASP A 51 -6.48 -3.05 6.79
CA ASP A 51 -6.52 -2.44 8.11
C ASP A 51 -5.89 -1.03 8.04
N GLU A 52 -6.72 -0.02 8.33
CA GLU A 52 -6.33 1.39 8.31
C GLU A 52 -5.22 1.71 9.31
N GLU A 53 -5.35 1.26 10.56
CA GLU A 53 -4.39 1.57 11.62
C GLU A 53 -3.02 0.96 11.34
N ARG A 54 -3.00 -0.26 10.79
CA ARG A 54 -1.76 -0.95 10.41
C ARG A 54 -1.09 -0.26 9.22
N LEU A 55 -1.86 0.15 8.21
CA LEU A 55 -1.33 0.94 7.10
C LEU A 55 -0.73 2.26 7.59
N MET A 56 -1.47 3.01 8.41
CA MET A 56 -1.00 4.29 8.95
C MET A 56 0.28 4.13 9.77
N ARG A 57 0.36 3.11 10.63
CA ARG A 57 1.59 2.81 11.39
C ARG A 57 2.78 2.53 10.48
N ALA A 58 2.59 1.78 9.39
CA ALA A 58 3.65 1.50 8.44
C ALA A 58 4.14 2.78 7.71
N LEU A 59 3.21 3.64 7.27
CA LEU A 59 3.56 4.90 6.61
C LEU A 59 4.34 5.84 7.56
N TYR A 60 3.91 5.96 8.81
CA TYR A 60 4.62 6.76 9.83
C TYR A 60 5.97 6.16 10.27
N ALA A 61 6.15 4.85 10.14
CA ALA A 61 7.46 4.23 10.37
C ALA A 61 8.43 4.56 9.21
N LYS A 62 7.93 4.50 7.97
CA LYS A 62 8.68 4.83 6.76
C LYS A 62 9.07 6.31 6.69
N SER A 63 8.18 7.23 7.05
CA SER A 63 8.48 8.68 7.02
C SER A 63 9.58 9.13 7.97
N ARG A 64 9.85 8.38 9.05
CA ARG A 64 10.93 8.68 10.00
C ARG A 64 12.28 8.10 9.60
N SER A 65 12.29 7.21 8.61
CA SER A 65 13.48 6.51 8.15
C SER A 65 14.12 7.18 6.92
N ASN A 66 13.56 8.31 6.49
CA ASN A 66 13.96 9.12 5.34
C ASN A 66 14.31 10.53 5.82
#